data_AF-A0A4Q2YV43-F1
#
_entry.id   AF-A0A4Q2YV43-F1
#
_cell.length_a   1.000
_cell.length_b   1.000
_cell.length_c   1.000
_cell.angle_alpha   90.00
_cell.angle_beta   90.00
_cell.angle_gamma   90.00
#
_symmetry.space_group_name_H-M   'P 1'
#
loop_
_entity.id
_entity.type
_entity.pdbx_description
1 polymer ?
#
loop_
_entity_poly.entity_id
_entity_poly.type
_entity_poly.pdbx_seq_one_letter_code
_entity_poly.pdbx_strand_id
1 'polypeptide(L)'
;MASGTFENSSTLKSIYFAKKKVRYVRLVSVTEAHGYNDSAIAELQVLQAVAKKKKKKKTKKSALLATAHSASGKPAASAASGGTGASPTAKSPRITAEIIGGKKFLTLTFRKPSVPDGKKRTVQVSPDLLDWFSGRKHTTVLIDNDRMLRVRDNVPMLPGRKRFIRLETTP
;
A
#
# COMPACT_ATOMS: atom_id res chain seq x y z
N MET A 1 3.29 -5.50 19.90
CA MET A 1 3.35 -4.87 18.58
C MET A 1 4.37 -5.67 17.80
N ALA A 2 3.99 -6.19 16.65
CA ALA A 2 4.89 -6.87 15.72
C ALA A 2 4.85 -6.10 14.41
N SER A 3 5.99 -5.98 13.74
CA SER A 3 6.16 -5.26 12.48
C SER A 3 7.08 -6.07 11.57
N GLY A 4 6.89 -5.96 10.26
CA GLY A 4 7.71 -6.64 9.28
C GLY A 4 7.18 -6.45 7.87
N THR A 5 7.82 -7.12 6.92
CA THR A 5 7.47 -7.09 5.50
C THR A 5 7.01 -8.48 5.08
N PHE A 6 5.87 -8.57 4.41
CA PHE A 6 5.48 -9.80 3.75
C PHE A 6 6.18 -9.94 2.42
N GLU A 7 6.64 -11.14 2.13
CA GLU A 7 7.09 -11.50 0.79
C GLU A 7 5.95 -11.35 -0.21
N ASN A 8 6.27 -10.85 -1.41
CA ASN A 8 5.34 -10.69 -2.51
C ASN A 8 4.94 -12.05 -3.12
N SER A 9 3.98 -12.70 -2.50
CA SER A 9 3.50 -14.02 -2.90
C SER A 9 2.04 -14.21 -2.46
N SER A 10 1.30 -15.02 -3.21
CA SER A 10 -0.09 -15.41 -2.89
C SER A 10 -0.19 -16.47 -1.78
N THR A 11 0.95 -16.97 -1.27
CA THR A 11 0.99 -17.96 -0.19
C THR A 11 0.57 -17.36 1.16
N LEU A 12 0.01 -18.20 2.04
CA LEU A 12 -0.41 -17.79 3.40
C LEU A 12 0.76 -17.18 4.16
N LYS A 13 0.55 -16.00 4.75
CA LYS A 13 1.54 -15.32 5.59
C LYS A 13 1.12 -15.38 7.06
N SER A 14 2.02 -15.84 7.93
CA SER A 14 1.78 -15.99 9.37
C SER A 14 2.76 -15.14 10.19
N ILE A 15 2.26 -14.44 11.20
CA ILE A 15 3.08 -13.68 12.15
C ILE A 15 2.81 -14.18 13.57
N TYR A 16 3.87 -14.57 14.28
CA TYR A 16 3.83 -14.95 15.69
C TYR A 16 4.40 -13.82 16.55
N PHE A 17 3.77 -13.57 17.69
CA PHE A 17 4.22 -12.59 18.67
C PHE A 17 3.91 -13.06 20.08
N ALA A 18 4.55 -12.44 21.08
CA ALA A 18 4.34 -12.79 22.47
C ALA A 18 2.85 -12.66 22.87
N LYS A 19 2.33 -13.68 23.58
CA LYS A 19 0.93 -13.74 24.00
C LYS A 19 0.52 -12.46 24.76
N LYS A 20 -0.62 -11.88 24.38
CA LYS A 20 -1.24 -10.74 25.06
C LYS A 20 -2.74 -10.93 25.13
N LYS A 21 -3.34 -10.60 26.28
CA LYS A 21 -4.80 -10.57 26.45
C LYS A 21 -5.31 -9.24 25.90
N VAL A 22 -6.09 -9.29 24.82
CA VAL A 22 -6.60 -8.09 24.12
C VAL A 22 -8.05 -8.32 23.68
N ARG A 23 -8.81 -7.23 23.50
CA ARG A 23 -10.16 -7.25 22.93
C ARG A 23 -10.20 -6.85 21.45
N TYR A 24 -9.21 -6.08 21.00
CA TYR A 24 -9.12 -5.56 19.63
C TYR A 24 -7.74 -5.84 19.03
N VAL A 25 -7.71 -6.08 17.72
CA VAL A 25 -6.50 -6.22 16.92
C VAL A 25 -6.58 -5.22 15.79
N ARG A 26 -5.48 -4.48 15.54
CA ARG A 26 -5.34 -3.60 14.37
C ARG A 26 -4.21 -4.14 13.50
N LEU A 27 -4.53 -4.39 12.24
CA LEU A 27 -3.55 -4.60 11.18
C LEU A 27 -3.42 -3.30 10.39
N VAL A 28 -2.19 -2.87 10.11
CA VAL A 28 -1.90 -1.67 9.33
C VAL A 28 -0.98 -2.06 8.18
N SER A 29 -1.44 -1.94 6.95
CA SER A 29 -0.56 -1.98 5.78
C SER A 29 0.14 -0.62 5.66
N VAL A 30 1.48 -0.64 5.69
CA VAL A 30 2.29 0.56 5.51
C VAL A 30 2.63 0.74 4.04
N THR A 31 2.94 -0.36 3.36
CA THR A 31 3.21 -0.43 1.92
C THR A 31 2.65 -1.73 1.35
N GLU A 32 2.17 -1.69 0.12
CA GLU A 32 1.86 -2.89 -0.67
C GLU A 32 3.13 -3.40 -1.38
N ALA A 33 3.23 -4.70 -1.64
CA ALA A 33 4.46 -5.36 -2.07
C ALA A 33 4.95 -4.94 -3.48
N HIS A 34 4.06 -4.47 -4.34
CA HIS A 34 4.36 -3.86 -5.63
C HIS A 34 4.35 -2.32 -5.58
N GLY A 35 4.16 -1.73 -4.40
CA GLY A 35 4.07 -0.29 -4.21
C GLY A 35 2.74 0.32 -4.65
N TYR A 36 1.67 -0.48 -4.72
CA TYR A 36 0.32 0.03 -4.98
C TYR A 36 -0.27 0.73 -3.74
N ASN A 37 -1.41 1.42 -3.93
CA ASN A 37 -2.09 2.16 -2.85
C ASN A 37 -3.29 1.39 -2.28
N ASP A 38 -3.39 0.14 -2.69
CA ASP A 38 -4.44 -0.79 -2.37
C ASP A 38 -3.89 -1.84 -1.42
N SER A 39 -4.77 -2.38 -0.59
CA SER A 39 -4.46 -3.46 0.31
C SER A 39 -5.69 -4.32 0.36
N ALA A 40 -5.56 -5.55 -0.11
CA ALA A 40 -6.63 -6.52 -0.10
C ALA A 40 -6.21 -7.70 0.78
N ILE A 41 -7.17 -8.24 1.51
CA ILE A 41 -7.02 -9.44 2.31
C ILE A 41 -8.23 -10.31 2.00
N ALA A 42 -7.99 -11.55 1.56
CA ALA A 42 -9.06 -12.51 1.34
C ALA A 42 -9.59 -13.04 2.68
N GLU A 43 -8.71 -13.43 3.59
CA GLU A 43 -9.06 -13.95 4.92
C GLU A 43 -8.04 -13.50 5.98
N LEU A 44 -8.53 -13.23 7.20
CA LEU A 44 -7.71 -12.89 8.37
C LEU A 44 -8.08 -13.79 9.56
N GLN A 45 -7.10 -14.50 10.10
CA GLN A 45 -7.26 -15.35 11.27
C GLN A 45 -6.44 -14.83 12.46
N VAL A 46 -6.98 -14.95 13.68
CA VAL A 46 -6.28 -14.58 14.93
C VAL A 46 -6.08 -15.83 15.78
N LEU A 47 -4.82 -16.11 16.12
CA LEU A 47 -4.46 -17.29 16.89
C LEU A 47 -4.53 -17.02 18.41
N GLN A 48 -5.29 -17.84 19.13
CA GLN A 48 -5.31 -17.85 20.58
C GLN A 48 -4.20 -18.75 21.12
N ALA A 49 -3.36 -18.19 21.99
CA ALA A 49 -2.47 -19.01 22.81
C ALA A 49 -3.28 -19.76 23.86
N VAL A 50 -3.45 -21.07 23.69
CA VAL A 50 -4.04 -21.93 24.71
C VAL A 50 -2.97 -22.26 25.75
N ALA A 51 -3.24 -22.00 27.02
CA ALA A 51 -2.34 -22.39 28.08
C ALA A 51 -2.25 -23.92 28.13
N LYS A 52 -1.05 -24.47 27.94
CA LYS A 52 -0.81 -25.88 28.29
C LYS A 52 -1.06 -26.02 29.79
N LYS A 53 -2.04 -26.85 30.19
CA LYS A 53 -2.18 -27.26 31.60
C LYS A 53 -0.84 -27.83 32.04
N LYS A 54 -0.15 -27.15 32.95
CA LYS A 54 1.07 -27.72 33.55
C LYS A 54 0.64 -28.94 34.36
N LYS A 55 1.00 -30.15 33.91
CA LYS A 55 1.22 -31.23 34.86
C LYS A 55 2.36 -30.77 35.76
N LYS A 56 2.11 -30.64 37.08
CA LYS A 56 3.18 -30.48 38.08
C LYS A 56 4.17 -31.63 37.86
N LYS A 57 5.37 -31.35 37.36
CA LYS A 57 6.46 -32.33 37.31
C LYS A 57 7.64 -31.77 38.09
N LYS A 58 8.04 -32.52 39.13
CA LYS A 58 9.17 -32.25 40.01
C LYS A 58 10.45 -32.00 39.21
N THR A 59 11.25 -31.07 39.71
CA THR A 59 12.59 -30.71 39.27
C THR A 59 13.54 -31.91 39.27
N LYS A 60 14.34 -32.04 38.20
CA LYS A 60 15.74 -32.51 38.28
C LYS A 60 16.59 -31.70 37.30
N LYS A 61 17.77 -31.30 37.78
CA LYS A 61 18.82 -30.46 37.16
C LYS A 61 19.61 -31.20 36.07
N SER A 62 20.43 -30.41 35.35
CA SER A 62 21.68 -30.75 34.61
C SER A 62 21.53 -30.78 33.09
N ALA A 63 22.46 -30.30 32.24
CA ALA A 63 23.67 -29.47 32.35
C ALA A 63 24.03 -28.97 30.92
N LEU A 64 24.83 -27.90 30.82
CA LEU A 64 25.41 -27.33 29.58
C LEU A 64 26.27 -28.33 28.79
N LEU A 65 26.29 -28.21 27.45
CA LEU A 65 27.55 -28.03 26.70
C LEU A 65 27.27 -27.49 25.27
N ALA A 66 28.08 -26.54 24.84
CA ALA A 66 28.06 -25.90 23.53
C ALA A 66 29.21 -26.43 22.65
N THR A 67 28.98 -26.51 21.33
CA THR A 67 30.05 -26.51 20.32
C THR A 67 29.53 -25.83 19.04
N ALA A 68 30.21 -24.76 18.61
CA ALA A 68 30.02 -24.04 17.35
C ALA A 68 31.03 -24.52 16.31
N HIS A 69 30.71 -24.48 15.00
CA HIS A 69 31.70 -24.30 13.92
C HIS A 69 31.05 -23.64 12.69
N SER A 70 31.67 -22.54 12.25
CA SER A 70 31.39 -21.76 11.04
C SER A 70 31.92 -22.46 9.78
N ALA A 71 31.28 -22.24 8.63
CA ALA A 71 31.98 -22.18 7.34
C ALA A 71 31.13 -21.51 6.23
N SER A 72 31.81 -20.68 5.47
CA SER A 72 31.43 -19.85 4.32
C SER A 72 31.12 -20.63 3.04
N GLY A 73 30.34 -20.03 2.12
CA GLY A 73 30.30 -20.46 0.71
C GLY A 73 29.44 -19.57 -0.19
N LYS A 74 30.06 -18.88 -1.14
CA LYS A 74 29.44 -18.18 -2.29
C LYS A 74 29.90 -18.94 -3.54
N PRO A 75 29.03 -19.25 -4.52
CA PRO A 75 29.14 -18.67 -5.88
C PRO A 75 27.74 -18.46 -6.55
N ALA A 76 27.48 -17.42 -7.34
CA ALA A 76 27.74 -17.18 -8.78
C ALA A 76 26.67 -17.75 -9.77
N ALA A 77 25.95 -16.81 -10.41
CA ALA A 77 25.37 -16.72 -11.77
C ALA A 77 24.74 -17.91 -12.54
N SER A 78 23.53 -17.67 -13.11
CA SER A 78 23.01 -18.11 -14.44
C SER A 78 21.56 -17.56 -14.59
N ALA A 79 21.26 -16.55 -15.41
CA ALA A 79 21.04 -16.51 -16.87
C ALA A 79 19.58 -16.78 -17.34
N ALA A 80 19.05 -15.82 -18.13
CA ALA A 80 17.93 -15.88 -19.08
C ALA A 80 16.52 -16.22 -18.51
N SER A 81 15.38 -15.78 -19.03
CA SER A 81 14.95 -15.11 -20.27
C SER A 81 13.60 -14.45 -19.97
N GLY A 82 13.22 -13.39 -20.67
CA GLY A 82 12.16 -13.57 -21.68
C GLY A 82 10.86 -12.93 -21.20
N GLY A 83 10.56 -11.75 -21.75
CA GLY A 83 9.36 -11.01 -21.42
C GLY A 83 8.08 -11.77 -21.75
N THR A 84 7.00 -11.42 -21.07
CA THR A 84 5.66 -11.62 -21.62
C THR A 84 4.81 -10.44 -21.22
N GLY A 85 4.25 -9.79 -22.24
CA GLY A 85 3.46 -8.58 -22.12
C GLY A 85 2.23 -8.78 -21.24
N ALA A 86 1.88 -7.72 -20.52
CA ALA A 86 0.56 -7.60 -19.93
C ALA A 86 -0.16 -6.41 -20.58
N SER A 87 -1.21 -6.77 -21.33
CA SER A 87 -2.25 -5.92 -21.89
C SER A 87 -2.83 -4.94 -20.85
N PRO A 88 -3.23 -3.70 -21.23
CA PRO A 88 -3.45 -2.61 -20.27
C PRO A 88 -4.88 -2.60 -19.73
N THR A 89 -5.09 -3.07 -18.49
CA THR A 89 -6.30 -2.74 -17.74
C THR A 89 -6.13 -1.37 -17.06
N ALA A 90 -7.14 -0.51 -17.19
CA ALA A 90 -7.12 0.88 -16.72
C ALA A 90 -6.84 0.95 -15.21
N LYS A 91 -5.65 1.46 -14.87
CA LYS A 91 -5.15 1.57 -13.49
C LYS A 91 -5.86 2.71 -12.76
N SER A 92 -6.34 2.46 -11.55
CA SER A 92 -6.98 3.45 -10.66
C SER A 92 -6.18 4.77 -10.57
N PRO A 93 -6.84 5.93 -10.43
CA PRO A 93 -6.17 7.21 -10.33
C PRO A 93 -5.26 7.28 -9.09
N ARG A 94 -4.02 7.74 -9.27
CA ARG A 94 -3.01 7.89 -8.22
C ARG A 94 -2.99 9.33 -7.70
N ILE A 95 -3.18 9.51 -6.39
CA ILE A 95 -3.10 10.82 -5.74
C ILE A 95 -1.75 10.96 -5.04
N THR A 96 -1.05 12.06 -5.28
CA THR A 96 0.20 12.43 -4.63
C THR A 96 0.16 13.89 -4.20
N ALA A 97 1.18 14.35 -3.49
CA ALA A 97 1.33 15.76 -3.17
C ALA A 97 2.67 16.31 -3.67
N GLU A 98 2.65 17.54 -4.17
CA GLU A 98 3.78 18.19 -4.82
C GLU A 98 4.07 19.54 -4.16
N ILE A 99 5.35 19.86 -3.98
CA ILE A 99 5.78 21.11 -3.33
C ILE A 99 6.17 22.11 -4.41
N ILE A 100 5.49 23.25 -4.45
CA ILE A 100 5.72 24.33 -5.42
C ILE A 100 5.76 25.64 -4.64
N GLY A 101 6.88 26.36 -4.71
CA GLY A 101 7.08 27.61 -3.96
C GLY A 101 6.87 27.44 -2.44
N GLY A 102 7.32 26.31 -1.88
CA GLY A 102 7.18 26.00 -0.45
C GLY A 102 5.78 25.56 0.00
N LYS A 103 4.80 25.49 -0.92
CA LYS A 103 3.42 25.08 -0.62
C LYS A 103 3.15 23.70 -1.19
N LYS A 104 2.44 22.86 -0.43
CA LYS A 104 2.06 21.49 -0.82
C LYS A 104 0.72 21.52 -1.55
N PHE A 105 0.61 20.93 -2.73
CA PHE A 105 -0.62 20.82 -3.52
C PHE A 105 -0.95 19.36 -3.78
N LEU A 106 -2.24 19.02 -3.87
CA LEU A 106 -2.66 17.69 -4.29
C LEU A 106 -2.56 17.55 -5.81
N THR A 107 -2.11 16.39 -6.26
CA THR A 107 -1.99 16.05 -7.66
C THR A 107 -2.61 14.69 -7.91
N LEU A 108 -3.49 14.58 -8.91
CA LEU A 108 -4.10 13.34 -9.36
C LEU A 108 -3.51 12.96 -10.71
N THR A 109 -3.00 11.74 -10.80
CA THR A 109 -2.49 11.12 -12.02
C THR A 109 -3.40 9.97 -12.40
N PHE A 110 -4.02 10.05 -13.56
CA PHE A 110 -4.88 9.03 -14.13
C PHE A 110 -4.26 8.51 -15.43
N ARG A 111 -4.21 7.18 -15.59
CA ARG A 111 -3.83 6.57 -16.87
C ARG A 111 -5.08 6.42 -17.73
N LYS A 112 -5.10 7.07 -18.89
CA LYS A 112 -6.20 6.93 -19.84
C LYS A 112 -6.20 5.51 -20.42
N PRO A 113 -7.39 4.93 -20.65
CA PRO A 113 -7.49 3.63 -21.31
C PRO A 113 -6.96 3.75 -22.74
N SER A 114 -6.30 2.71 -23.24
CA SER A 114 -5.84 2.67 -24.64
C SER A 114 -6.99 2.56 -25.64
N VAL A 115 -8.15 2.07 -25.18
CA VAL A 115 -9.40 2.01 -25.93
C VAL A 115 -10.37 3.04 -25.35
N PRO A 116 -11.02 3.90 -26.15
CA PRO A 116 -11.99 4.86 -25.64
C PRO A 116 -13.21 4.15 -25.03
N ASP A 117 -13.35 4.21 -23.70
CA ASP A 117 -14.48 3.61 -22.97
C ASP A 117 -15.80 4.42 -23.09
N GLY A 118 -15.85 5.48 -23.89
CA GLY A 118 -16.99 6.42 -23.98
C GLY A 118 -17.24 7.30 -22.74
N LYS A 119 -16.68 6.93 -21.59
CA LYS A 119 -16.90 7.61 -20.30
C LYS A 119 -16.24 8.99 -20.23
N LYS A 120 -17.02 10.00 -19.82
CA LYS A 120 -16.49 11.33 -19.50
C LYS A 120 -15.82 11.31 -18.14
N ARG A 121 -14.61 11.85 -18.07
CA ARG A 121 -13.78 11.87 -16.86
C ARG A 121 -13.49 13.30 -16.45
N THR A 122 -13.91 13.67 -15.25
CA THR A 122 -13.79 15.02 -14.70
C THR A 122 -12.99 14.96 -13.40
N VAL A 123 -11.92 15.75 -13.30
CA VAL A 123 -11.19 15.89 -12.03
C VAL A 123 -11.88 16.92 -11.16
N GLN A 124 -12.17 16.54 -9.92
CA GLN A 124 -12.79 17.39 -8.92
C GLN A 124 -11.93 17.49 -7.67
N VAL A 125 -12.00 18.64 -7.01
CA VAL A 125 -11.35 18.91 -5.72
C VAL A 125 -12.38 19.36 -4.69
N SER A 126 -12.12 19.07 -3.43
CA SER A 126 -13.02 19.42 -2.33
C SER A 126 -12.23 19.81 -1.07
N PRO A 127 -12.70 20.81 -0.30
CA PRO A 127 -12.18 21.08 1.04
C PRO A 127 -12.68 20.07 2.09
N ASP A 128 -13.87 19.50 1.91
CA ASP A 128 -14.66 18.91 3.01
C ASP A 128 -15.40 17.60 2.67
N LEU A 129 -15.24 17.09 1.44
CA LEU A 129 -15.96 15.94 0.85
C LEU A 129 -17.44 16.17 0.52
N LEU A 130 -18.01 17.32 0.84
CA LEU A 130 -19.40 17.66 0.51
C LEU A 130 -19.44 18.42 -0.82
N ASP A 131 -18.70 19.53 -0.88
CA ASP A 131 -18.69 20.39 -2.07
C ASP A 131 -17.55 20.00 -3.00
N TRP A 132 -17.88 19.65 -4.24
CA TRP A 132 -16.93 19.23 -5.27
C TRP A 132 -16.86 20.24 -6.40
N PHE A 133 -15.64 20.72 -6.67
CA PHE A 133 -15.38 21.75 -7.66
C PHE A 133 -14.47 21.24 -8.77
N SER A 134 -14.72 21.63 -10.02
CA SER A 134 -13.91 21.27 -11.19
C SER A 134 -13.57 22.50 -12.05
N GLY A 135 -12.72 22.30 -13.05
CA GLY A 135 -12.36 23.33 -14.03
C GLY A 135 -11.21 24.23 -13.60
N ARG A 136 -10.80 25.11 -14.53
CA ARG A 136 -9.54 25.89 -14.48
C ARG A 136 -9.36 26.76 -13.23
N LYS A 137 -10.46 27.20 -12.60
CA LYS A 137 -10.39 27.98 -11.35
C LYS A 137 -9.89 27.14 -10.18
N HIS A 138 -10.21 25.85 -10.16
CA HIS A 138 -9.93 24.95 -9.05
C HIS A 138 -8.79 23.97 -9.33
N THR A 139 -8.55 23.65 -10.60
CA THR A 139 -7.50 22.71 -11.00
C THR A 139 -6.63 23.24 -12.13
N THR A 140 -5.39 22.78 -12.17
CA THR A 140 -4.44 23.01 -13.27
C THR A 140 -4.08 21.68 -13.91
N VAL A 141 -4.25 21.57 -15.23
CA VAL A 141 -3.78 20.42 -16.00
C VAL A 141 -2.27 20.52 -16.16
N LEU A 142 -1.52 19.55 -15.65
CA LEU A 142 -0.06 19.48 -15.77
C LEU A 142 0.35 18.66 -16.99
N ILE A 143 -0.34 17.55 -17.23
CA ILE A 143 -0.12 16.67 -18.38
C ILE A 143 -1.48 16.21 -18.88
N ASP A 144 -1.71 16.32 -20.18
CA ASP A 144 -2.87 15.73 -20.84
C ASP A 144 -2.44 15.16 -22.19
N ASN A 145 -2.34 13.83 -22.27
CA ASN A 145 -2.00 13.11 -23.49
C ASN A 145 -2.86 11.84 -23.59
N ASP A 146 -2.68 11.06 -24.65
CA ASP A 146 -3.52 9.88 -24.93
C ASP A 146 -3.41 8.77 -23.89
N ARG A 147 -2.35 8.76 -23.08
CA ARG A 147 -2.07 7.72 -22.08
C ARG A 147 -2.24 8.20 -20.65
N MET A 148 -2.25 9.50 -20.41
CA MET A 148 -2.17 10.05 -19.06
C MET A 148 -2.82 11.42 -18.96
N LEU A 149 -3.55 11.61 -17.87
CA LEU A 149 -4.03 12.88 -17.38
C LEU A 149 -3.42 13.11 -16.00
N ARG A 150 -2.66 14.20 -15.82
CA ARG A 150 -2.15 14.65 -14.52
C ARG A 150 -2.67 16.04 -14.24
N VAL A 151 -3.36 16.19 -13.11
CA VAL A 151 -4.04 17.43 -12.71
C VAL A 151 -3.70 17.76 -11.27
N ARG A 152 -3.46 19.05 -11.00
CA ARG A 152 -3.14 19.58 -9.66
C ARG A 152 -4.30 20.42 -9.14
N ASP A 153 -4.55 20.37 -7.83
CA ASP A 153 -5.36 21.36 -7.11
C ASP A 153 -4.67 22.73 -7.15
N ASN A 154 -5.44 23.80 -7.30
CA ASN A 154 -4.93 25.18 -7.26
C ASN A 154 -4.82 25.71 -5.82
N VAL A 155 -5.48 25.07 -4.86
CA VAL A 155 -5.44 25.47 -3.45
C VAL A 155 -4.40 24.62 -2.71
N PRO A 156 -3.46 25.24 -1.98
CA PRO A 156 -2.47 24.50 -1.21
C PRO A 156 -3.11 23.81 0.00
N MET A 157 -2.51 22.68 0.40
CA MET A 157 -2.80 21.99 1.65
C MET A 157 -2.22 22.80 2.81
N LEU A 158 -3.08 23.52 3.53
CA LEU A 158 -2.70 24.26 4.73
C LEU A 158 -2.56 23.31 5.93
N PRO A 159 -1.66 23.60 6.89
CA PRO A 159 -1.57 22.84 8.13
C PRO A 159 -2.92 22.76 8.84
N GLY A 160 -3.32 21.58 9.30
CA GLY A 160 -4.59 21.36 9.99
C GLY A 160 -5.85 21.38 9.11
N ARG A 161 -5.74 21.65 7.80
CA ARG A 161 -6.87 21.60 6.85
C ARG A 161 -6.69 20.45 5.87
N LYS A 162 -7.70 19.58 5.78
CA LYS A 162 -7.73 18.51 4.78
C LYS A 162 -8.12 19.08 3.41
N ARG A 163 -7.70 18.37 2.37
CA ARG A 163 -8.06 18.61 0.97
C ARG A 163 -8.27 17.25 0.32
N PHE A 164 -9.15 17.21 -0.65
CA PHE A 164 -9.50 15.99 -1.36
C PHE A 164 -9.49 16.25 -2.85
N ILE A 165 -9.09 15.25 -3.62
CA ILE A 165 -9.11 15.26 -5.08
C ILE A 165 -9.64 13.90 -5.55
N ARG A 166 -10.50 13.89 -6.56
CA ARG A 166 -11.05 12.65 -7.14
C ARG A 166 -11.19 12.76 -8.64
N LEU A 167 -11.32 11.59 -9.27
CA LEU A 167 -11.74 11.46 -10.66
C LEU A 167 -13.20 11.02 -10.67
N GLU A 168 -14.10 11.90 -11.09
CA GLU A 168 -15.48 11.56 -11.38
C GLU A 168 -15.56 10.98 -12.79
N THR A 169 -16.32 9.90 -12.94
CA THR A 169 -16.53 9.23 -14.23
C THR A 169 -18.02 9.16 -14.49
N THR A 170 -18.48 9.85 -15.54
CA THR A 170 -19.88 9.85 -15.99
C THR A 170 -20.01 8.93 -17.20
N PRO A 171 -21.06 8.10 -17.28
CA PRO A 171 -21.36 7.31 -18.47
C PRO A 171 -21.55 8.19 -19.72
#